data_AF-A0AAW1VBC9-F1
#
_entry.id   AF-A0AAW1VBC9-F1
#
_cell.length_a   1.000
_cell.length_b   1.000
_cell.length_c   1.000
_cell.angle_alpha   90.00
_cell.angle_beta   90.00
_cell.angle_gamma   90.00
#
_symmetry.space_group_name_H-M   'P 1'
#
loop_
_entity.id
_entity.type
_entity.pdbx_description
1 polymer ?
#
loop_
_entity_poly.entity_id
_entity_poly.type
_entity_poly.pdbx_seq_one_letter_code
_entity_poly.pdbx_strand_id
1 'polypeptide(L)'
;MMKELIILIFVTIMHHSVDGLANDAQSNADACFIRECRITFFGRISHYPLCGSDQKPYIHHFSFDCAQRCAKEYGLELTVAHEGYCRGKPPGMVYWANILKF
;
A
#
# COMPACT_ATOMS: atom_id res chain seq x y z
N MET A 1 40.17 17.40 17.98
CA MET A 1 40.25 16.35 16.94
C MET A 1 39.18 15.27 17.16
N MET A 2 37.88 15.64 17.19
CA MET A 2 36.76 14.68 17.38
C MET A 2 35.53 15.01 16.51
N LYS A 3 35.49 16.18 15.86
CA LYS A 3 34.35 16.62 15.03
C LYS A 3 34.31 15.86 13.71
N GLU A 4 35.46 15.61 13.10
CA GLU A 4 35.62 14.84 11.86
C GLU A 4 35.15 13.37 12.03
N LEU A 5 35.39 12.77 13.20
CA LEU A 5 35.05 11.38 13.47
C LEU A 5 33.53 11.17 13.63
N ILE A 6 32.83 12.16 14.22
CA ILE A 6 31.37 12.16 14.35
C ILE A 6 30.71 12.27 12.96
N ILE A 7 31.23 13.15 12.09
CA ILE A 7 30.70 13.32 10.72
C ILE A 7 30.84 12.01 9.94
N LEU A 8 31.97 11.31 10.04
CA LEU A 8 32.18 10.00 9.40
C LEU A 8 31.23 8.91 9.94
N ILE A 9 30.94 8.90 11.24
CA ILE A 9 29.95 7.99 11.84
C ILE A 9 28.54 8.32 11.35
N PHE A 10 28.13 9.59 11.31
CA PHE A 10 26.84 9.97 10.74
C PHE A 10 26.73 9.62 9.26
N VAL A 11 27.76 9.86 8.46
CA VAL A 11 27.76 9.53 7.02
C VAL A 11 27.70 8.02 6.79
N THR A 12 28.37 7.20 7.61
CA THR A 12 28.30 5.73 7.50
C THR A 12 26.99 5.14 8.02
N ILE A 13 26.42 5.68 9.11
CA ILE A 13 25.09 5.30 9.60
C ILE A 13 24.01 5.72 8.60
N MET A 14 24.13 6.90 8.00
CA MET A 14 23.21 7.36 6.95
C MET A 14 23.36 6.53 5.66
N HIS A 15 24.57 6.11 5.28
CA HIS A 15 24.78 5.21 4.14
C HIS A 15 24.25 3.79 4.37
N HIS A 16 24.10 3.31 5.61
CA HIS A 16 23.41 2.04 5.89
C HIS A 16 21.88 2.15 5.81
N SER A 17 21.33 3.35 5.56
CA SER A 17 19.89 3.60 5.46
C SER A 17 19.44 4.02 4.06
N VAL A 18 20.30 3.89 3.03
CA VAL A 18 19.99 4.17 1.62
C VAL A 18 20.37 3.02 0.68
N ASP A 19 20.14 1.78 1.10
CA ASP A 19 19.99 0.65 0.15
C ASP A 19 18.58 0.58 -0.47
N GLY A 20 17.71 1.55 -0.15
CA GLY A 20 16.34 1.64 -0.65
C GLY A 20 16.20 2.22 -2.06
N LEU A 21 17.01 1.77 -3.02
CA LEU A 21 16.64 1.88 -4.44
C LEU A 21 15.56 0.84 -4.72
N ALA A 22 14.29 1.14 -4.39
CA ALA A 22 13.06 0.58 -4.96
C ALA A 22 13.12 -0.87 -5.51
N ASN A 23 13.63 -1.82 -4.73
CA ASN A 23 13.75 -3.24 -5.11
C ASN A 23 13.17 -4.16 -4.02
N ASP A 24 12.31 -3.64 -3.14
CA ASP A 24 11.56 -4.48 -2.23
C ASP A 24 10.32 -5.07 -2.95
N ALA A 25 10.00 -6.32 -2.61
CA ALA A 25 8.91 -7.05 -3.23
C ALA A 25 7.55 -6.32 -3.14
N GLN A 26 7.35 -5.53 -2.07
CA GLN A 26 6.11 -4.79 -1.84
C GLN A 26 5.98 -3.62 -2.80
N SER A 27 7.05 -2.84 -2.99
CA SER A 27 7.11 -1.74 -3.95
C SER A 27 6.85 -2.24 -5.38
N ASN A 28 7.40 -3.41 -5.73
CA ASN A 28 7.17 -4.02 -7.05
C ASN A 28 5.73 -4.53 -7.21
N ALA A 29 5.16 -5.17 -6.20
CA ALA A 29 3.76 -5.59 -6.21
C ALA A 29 2.79 -4.41 -6.30
N ASP A 30 3.09 -3.32 -5.58
CA ASP A 30 2.30 -2.08 -5.62
C ASP A 30 2.38 -1.41 -7.00
N ALA A 31 3.57 -1.38 -7.63
CA ALA A 31 3.75 -0.87 -8.99
C ALA A 31 2.98 -1.71 -10.03
N CYS A 32 3.02 -3.04 -9.92
CA CYS A 32 2.22 -3.95 -10.73
C CYS A 32 0.72 -3.66 -10.57
N PHE A 33 0.24 -3.50 -9.34
CA PHE A 33 -1.18 -3.19 -9.09
C PHE A 33 -1.61 -1.89 -9.76
N ILE A 34 -0.79 -0.84 -9.68
CA ILE A 34 -1.09 0.46 -10.30
C ILE A 34 -1.17 0.34 -11.83
N ARG A 35 -0.26 -0.42 -12.44
CA ARG A 35 -0.17 -0.58 -13.90
C ARG A 35 -1.26 -1.49 -14.47
N GLU A 36 -1.53 -2.62 -13.81
CA GLU A 36 -2.34 -3.71 -14.35
C GLU A 36 -3.76 -3.76 -13.77
N CYS A 37 -3.95 -3.31 -12.53
CA CYS A 37 -5.15 -3.61 -11.75
C CYS A 37 -6.02 -2.39 -11.44
N ARG A 38 -5.53 -1.18 -11.69
CA ARG A 38 -6.23 0.06 -11.35
C ARG A 38 -7.40 0.30 -12.31
N ILE A 39 -8.56 -0.29 -12.00
CA ILE A 39 -9.84 0.03 -12.64
C ILE A 39 -10.14 1.51 -12.35
N THR A 40 -10.23 2.33 -13.39
CA THR A 40 -10.50 3.76 -13.25
C THR A 40 -11.90 3.99 -12.67
N PHE A 41 -11.94 4.93 -11.72
CA PHE A 41 -13.07 5.22 -10.84
C PHE A 41 -14.18 5.98 -11.58
N PHE A 42 -14.92 5.32 -12.48
CA PHE A 42 -16.10 5.91 -13.09
C PHE A 42 -17.24 4.90 -13.21
N GLY A 43 -18.17 4.98 -12.26
CA GLY A 43 -19.57 4.58 -12.48
C GLY A 43 -19.95 3.15 -12.09
N ARG A 44 -20.67 3.03 -10.97
CA ARG A 44 -21.41 1.84 -10.49
C ARG A 44 -20.55 0.60 -10.19
N ILE A 45 -19.78 0.74 -9.12
CA ILE A 45 -19.10 -0.33 -8.40
C ILE A 45 -20.17 -1.15 -7.64
N SER A 46 -20.34 -2.44 -7.95
CA SER A 46 -20.86 -3.44 -7.00
C SER A 46 -20.08 -3.37 -5.67
N HIS A 47 -20.65 -2.73 -4.65
CA HIS A 47 -20.04 -2.40 -3.35
C HIS A 47 -19.81 -3.62 -2.44
N TYR A 48 -19.07 -4.63 -2.88
CA TYR A 48 -18.54 -5.67 -2.00
C TYR A 48 -17.04 -5.43 -1.81
N PRO A 49 -16.65 -4.41 -1.01
CA PRO A 49 -15.26 -4.17 -0.72
C PRO A 49 -14.68 -5.32 0.09
N LEU A 50 -13.38 -5.51 -0.03
CA LEU A 50 -12.60 -6.45 0.76
C LEU A 50 -11.50 -5.70 1.49
N CYS A 51 -11.13 -6.19 2.67
CA CYS A 51 -9.90 -5.80 3.33
C CYS A 51 -8.84 -6.88 3.08
N GLY A 52 -7.71 -6.51 2.52
CA GLY A 52 -6.56 -7.41 2.37
C GLY A 52 -5.80 -7.58 3.69
N SER A 53 -4.97 -8.63 3.76
CA SER A 53 -4.01 -8.87 4.85
C SER A 53 -3.00 -7.74 5.01
N ASP A 54 -2.80 -6.95 3.96
CA ASP A 54 -1.97 -5.73 3.91
C ASP A 54 -2.69 -4.48 4.44
N GLN A 55 -3.91 -4.63 4.98
CA GLN A 55 -4.79 -3.55 5.44
C GLN A 55 -5.20 -2.55 4.35
N LYS A 56 -5.08 -2.92 3.06
CA LYS A 56 -5.57 -2.10 1.95
C LYS A 56 -7.01 -2.46 1.60
N PRO A 57 -7.87 -1.47 1.33
CA PRO A 57 -9.21 -1.72 0.84
C PRO A 57 -9.19 -2.03 -0.66
N TYR A 58 -9.83 -3.11 -1.05
CA TYR A 58 -10.07 -3.48 -2.44
C TYR A 58 -11.54 -3.27 -2.75
N ILE A 59 -11.83 -2.45 -3.76
CA ILE A 59 -13.20 -2.02 -4.06
C ILE A 59 -14.09 -3.15 -4.61
N HIS A 60 -13.46 -4.20 -5.14
CA HIS A 60 -14.08 -5.38 -5.71
C HIS A 60 -13.18 -6.61 -5.60
N HIS A 61 -13.77 -7.81 -5.63
CA HIS A 61 -13.05 -9.07 -5.80
C HIS A 61 -12.06 -9.03 -6.97
N PHE A 62 -12.44 -8.49 -8.14
CA PHE A 62 -11.52 -8.39 -9.29
C PHE A 62 -10.24 -7.61 -8.97
N SER A 63 -10.36 -6.47 -8.27
CA SER A 63 -9.18 -5.69 -7.88
C SER A 63 -8.31 -6.43 -6.86
N PHE A 64 -8.94 -7.21 -5.98
CA PHE A 64 -8.23 -8.06 -5.02
C PHE A 64 -7.50 -9.21 -5.73
N ASP A 65 -8.18 -9.94 -6.61
CA ASP A 65 -7.61 -11.06 -7.36
C ASP A 65 -6.41 -10.61 -8.21
N CYS A 66 -6.51 -9.42 -8.82
CA CYS A 66 -5.41 -8.84 -9.58
C CYS A 66 -4.23 -8.44 -8.66
N ALA A 67 -4.51 -7.81 -7.52
CA ALA A 67 -3.48 -7.49 -6.53
C ALA A 67 -2.81 -8.74 -5.97
N GLN A 68 -3.56 -9.82 -5.76
CA GLN A 68 -3.05 -11.09 -5.28
C GLN A 68 -2.11 -11.73 -6.29
N ARG A 69 -2.41 -11.60 -7.60
CA ARG A 69 -1.50 -12.02 -8.67
C ARG A 69 -0.20 -11.21 -8.66
N CYS A 70 -0.29 -9.88 -8.55
CA CYS A 70 0.89 -9.02 -8.43
C CYS A 70 1.72 -9.38 -7.20
N ALA A 71 1.09 -9.57 -6.04
CA ALA A 71 1.78 -10.01 -4.82
C ALA A 71 2.53 -11.33 -5.04
N LYS A 72 1.86 -12.32 -5.64
CA LYS A 72 2.45 -13.63 -5.93
C LYS A 72 3.62 -13.55 -6.90
N GLU A 73 3.57 -12.67 -7.91
CA GLU A 73 4.66 -12.46 -8.87
C GLU A 73 5.96 -12.03 -8.18
N TYR A 74 5.86 -11.27 -7.09
CA TYR A 74 7.01 -10.79 -6.31
C TYR A 74 7.23 -11.57 -5.00
N GLY A 75 6.65 -12.76 -4.86
CA GLY A 75 6.89 -13.63 -3.70
C GLY A 75 6.19 -13.20 -2.41
N LEU A 76 5.14 -12.38 -2.52
CA LEU A 76 4.29 -11.97 -1.41
C LEU A 76 3.00 -12.78 -1.35
N GLU A 77 2.43 -12.86 -0.17
CA GLU A 77 1.12 -13.45 0.06
C GLU A 77 0.10 -12.36 0.40
N LEU A 78 -0.95 -12.26 -0.41
CA LEU A 78 -2.10 -11.41 -0.15
C LEU A 78 -3.33 -12.31 0.04
N THR A 79 -3.97 -12.20 1.20
CA THR A 79 -5.19 -12.93 1.54
C THR A 79 -6.29 -11.96 1.96
N VAL A 80 -7.53 -12.41 1.92
CA VAL A 80 -8.66 -11.61 2.43
C VAL A 80 -8.58 -11.64 3.95
N ALA A 81 -8.42 -10.48 4.58
CA ALA A 81 -8.52 -10.35 6.02
C ALA A 81 -9.98 -10.44 6.47
N HIS A 82 -10.88 -9.71 5.78
CA HIS A 82 -12.32 -9.79 5.98
C HIS A 82 -13.08 -9.14 4.81
N GLU A 83 -14.37 -9.46 4.69
CA GLU A 83 -15.30 -8.74 3.82
C GLU A 83 -15.61 -7.34 4.39
N GLY A 84 -15.78 -6.33 3.53
CA GLY A 84 -15.94 -4.94 3.93
C GLY A 84 -14.67 -4.10 3.78
N TYR A 85 -14.77 -2.79 4.03
CA TYR A 85 -13.60 -1.92 4.08
C TYR A 85 -12.74 -2.17 5.31
N CYS A 86 -11.42 -2.06 5.18
CA CYS A 86 -10.53 -2.02 6.32
C CYS A 86 -10.99 -0.92 7.30
N ARG A 87 -11.23 -1.31 8.56
CA ARG A 87 -11.74 -0.42 9.62
C ARG A 87 -13.15 0.15 9.39
N GLY A 88 -13.95 -0.46 8.51
CA GLY A 88 -15.37 -0.19 8.36
C GLY A 88 -15.74 1.14 7.68
N LYS A 89 -14.80 1.82 6.99
CA LYS A 89 -15.08 3.06 6.24
C LYS A 89 -14.49 3.03 4.83
N PRO A 90 -15.22 3.51 3.80
CA PRO A 90 -14.67 3.63 2.46
C PRO A 90 -13.44 4.56 2.43
N PRO A 91 -12.43 4.27 1.58
CA PRO A 91 -11.35 5.19 1.27
C PRO A 91 -11.95 6.42 0.58
N GLY A 92 -12.29 7.44 1.37
CA GLY A 92 -13.03 8.64 0.95
C GLY A 92 -13.96 9.19 2.04
N MET A 93 -14.52 8.34 2.91
CA MET A 93 -15.34 8.78 4.06
C MET A 93 -14.52 9.22 5.28
N VAL A 94 -13.18 9.18 5.22
CA VAL A 94 -12.33 9.84 6.22
C VAL A 94 -12.30 11.36 5.99
N TYR A 95 -12.40 11.81 4.72
CA TYR A 95 -12.43 13.23 4.38
C TYR A 95 -13.76 13.89 4.79
N TRP A 96 -14.90 13.22 4.60
CA TRP A 96 -16.21 13.75 4.99
C TRP A 96 -16.45 13.77 6.50
N ALA A 97 -15.80 12.87 7.26
CA ALA A 97 -15.87 12.89 8.73
C ALA A 97 -15.21 14.13 9.36
N ASN A 98 -14.36 14.85 8.62
CA ASN A 98 -13.73 16.10 9.05
C ASN A 98 -14.46 17.35 8.56
N ILE A 99 -15.48 17.23 7.71
CA ILE A 99 -16.28 18.36 7.20
C ILE A 99 -17.56 18.55 8.04
N LEU A 100 -18.03 17.52 8.76
CA LEU A 100 -19.25 17.59 9.59
C LEU A 100 -18.98 17.74 11.10
N LYS A 101 -17.76 18.14 11.50
CA LYS A 101 -17.52 18.62 12.87
C LYS A 101 -17.69 20.14 12.92
N PHE A 102 -18.94 20.54 13.18
CA PHE A 102 -19.44 21.87 13.56
C PHE A 102 -19.55 22.92 12.45
#